data_AF-A0A4R2GRJ7-F1
#
_entry.id   AF-A0A4R2GRJ7-F1
#
_cell.length_a   1.000
_cell.length_b   1.000
_cell.length_c   1.000
_cell.angle_alpha   90.00
_cell.angle_beta   90.00
_cell.angle_gamma   90.00
#
_symmetry.space_group_name_H-M   'P 1'
#
loop_
_entity.id
_entity.type
_entity.pdbx_description
1 polymer ?
#
loop_
_entity_poly.entity_id
_entity_poly.type
_entity_poly.pdbx_seq_one_letter_code
_entity_poly.pdbx_strand_id
1 'polypeptide(L)'
;MNGFGALAYYGRMTLRSPVSAFSIMLACVLLAGVAPASAAPASQTAGEGAGVKEEKAAPQPGGDPVDRLFERLGKITDEEEGEGVARRIEEQWLRSGSPTADLLMRRAVAATLGGDQALAVELLDRVIVLRPGWAEAWNRRATLFTLLGDDQRAAVDLKRALTLEPRHYQALAALGVIFSRNDDSRNALKAWRRSLALNPFQPELKQRVDRLAPDVDGRDL
;
A
#
# COMPACT_ATOMS: atom_id res chain seq x y z
N MET A 1 10.79 43.05 11.64
CA MET A 1 9.86 43.27 12.77
C MET A 1 8.70 42.31 12.60
N ASN A 2 8.57 41.36 13.53
CA ASN A 2 7.32 40.73 13.98
C ASN A 2 7.71 39.85 15.18
N GLY A 3 7.67 40.45 16.38
CA GLY A 3 7.54 39.72 17.64
C GLY A 3 6.08 39.34 17.87
N PHE A 4 5.66 38.71 18.94
CA PHE A 4 6.27 38.01 20.07
C PHE A 4 5.07 37.36 20.81
N GLY A 5 5.27 36.20 21.41
CA GLY A 5 4.36 35.60 22.41
C GLY A 5 3.33 34.61 21.86
N ALA A 6 3.02 33.49 22.51
CA ALA A 6 3.19 33.18 23.91
C ALA A 6 3.06 31.66 24.21
N LEU A 7 3.91 31.23 25.15
CA LEU A 7 3.67 30.31 26.27
C LEU A 7 3.52 28.80 26.08
N ALA A 8 4.57 28.13 26.58
CA ALA A 8 4.57 26.83 27.23
C ALA A 8 3.79 26.84 28.57
N TYR A 9 3.13 25.73 28.94
CA TYR A 9 3.23 25.09 30.26
C TYR A 9 2.39 23.78 30.37
N TYR A 10 2.83 22.92 31.31
CA TYR A 10 2.29 21.62 31.77
C TYR A 10 2.64 20.39 30.91
N GLY A 11 3.26 19.33 31.44
CA GLY A 11 3.69 19.02 32.80
C GLY A 11 4.19 17.57 32.83
N ARG A 12 5.42 17.36 33.34
CA ARG A 12 5.95 16.02 33.62
C ARG A 12 5.18 15.39 34.78
N MET A 13 4.66 14.19 34.58
CA MET A 13 4.27 13.31 35.69
C MET A 13 4.88 11.93 35.46
N THR A 14 6.03 11.72 36.10
CA THR A 14 6.63 10.41 36.34
C THR A 14 5.96 9.79 37.55
N LEU A 15 5.32 8.62 37.41
CA LEU A 15 5.08 7.73 38.55
C LEU A 15 5.78 6.39 38.28
N ARG A 16 6.66 6.05 39.22
CA ARG A 16 7.43 4.81 39.33
C ARG A 16 6.83 4.00 40.49
N SER A 17 7.06 2.68 40.43
CA SER A 17 7.06 1.65 41.50
C SER A 17 5.83 0.73 41.58
N PRO A 18 5.93 -0.44 42.26
CA PRO A 18 6.87 -1.54 42.02
C PRO A 18 6.18 -2.94 42.02
N VAL A 19 7.01 -3.96 41.78
CA VAL A 19 6.80 -5.42 41.80
C VAL A 19 6.32 -5.95 43.17
N SER A 20 5.42 -6.95 43.18
CA SER A 20 5.38 -8.18 44.04
C SER A 20 4.04 -8.92 43.82
N ALA A 21 3.98 -10.10 43.20
CA ALA A 21 4.29 -11.44 43.74
C ALA A 21 3.45 -11.84 44.97
N PHE A 22 2.42 -12.68 44.77
CA PHE A 22 1.98 -13.67 45.77
C PHE A 22 1.36 -14.88 45.06
N SER A 23 2.03 -16.02 45.19
CA SER A 23 1.51 -17.36 44.88
C SER A 23 0.74 -17.88 46.08
N ILE A 24 -0.42 -18.53 45.88
CA ILE A 24 -0.93 -19.56 46.79
C ILE A 24 -1.45 -20.73 45.94
N MET A 25 -0.90 -21.90 46.25
CA MET A 25 -1.17 -23.22 45.71
C MET A 25 -2.31 -23.92 46.51
N LEU A 26 -2.75 -25.08 45.99
CA LEU A 26 -3.36 -26.23 46.71
C LEU A 26 -4.90 -26.29 46.75
N ALA A 27 -5.60 -27.45 46.72
CA ALA A 27 -5.62 -28.69 45.94
C ALA A 27 -6.89 -29.48 46.39
N CYS A 28 -7.22 -30.57 45.67
CA CYS A 28 -8.07 -31.72 46.08
C CYS A 28 -9.61 -31.57 46.00
N VAL A 29 -10.44 -32.58 45.66
CA VAL A 29 -10.30 -33.97 45.17
C VAL A 29 -11.68 -34.40 44.59
N LEU A 30 -11.63 -35.39 43.70
CA LEU A 30 -12.66 -36.13 42.95
C LEU A 30 -13.93 -36.58 43.71
N LEU A 31 -15.02 -36.79 42.96
CA LEU A 31 -15.77 -38.07 43.01
C LEU A 31 -16.45 -38.37 41.66
N ALA A 32 -16.33 -39.64 41.27
CA ALA A 32 -16.73 -40.23 40.00
C ALA A 32 -18.21 -40.67 40.00
N GLY A 33 -18.81 -40.69 38.80
CA GLY A 33 -20.05 -41.41 38.53
C GLY A 33 -20.07 -41.86 37.06
N VAL A 34 -19.90 -43.16 36.81
CA VAL A 34 -19.98 -43.82 35.50
C VAL A 34 -21.12 -44.83 35.54
N ALA A 35 -21.88 -44.89 34.43
CA ALA A 35 -22.63 -46.02 33.81
C ALA A 35 -24.10 -45.68 33.45
N PRO A 36 -24.78 -46.42 32.54
CA PRO A 36 -24.52 -46.41 31.10
C PRO A 36 -25.79 -46.28 30.20
N ALA A 37 -25.50 -46.21 28.89
CA ALA A 37 -26.32 -46.25 27.67
C ALA A 37 -27.77 -46.80 27.68
N SER A 38 -28.63 -46.11 26.91
CA SER A 38 -29.75 -46.68 26.15
C SER A 38 -29.85 -45.96 24.79
N ALA A 39 -30.13 -46.73 23.73
CA ALA A 39 -30.01 -46.34 22.33
C ALA A 39 -31.37 -46.19 21.62
N ALA A 40 -31.42 -45.22 20.71
CA ALA A 40 -32.26 -45.08 19.49
C ALA A 40 -33.76 -44.72 19.63
N PRO A 41 -34.43 -44.15 18.59
CA PRO A 41 -33.95 -43.85 17.22
C PRO A 41 -34.14 -42.38 16.75
N ALA A 42 -33.69 -42.18 15.51
CA ALA A 42 -33.57 -40.94 14.75
C ALA A 42 -34.86 -40.13 14.56
N SER A 43 -34.71 -38.81 14.52
CA SER A 43 -35.57 -37.90 13.75
C SER A 43 -34.70 -36.95 12.94
N GLN A 44 -34.81 -37.08 11.63
CA GLN A 44 -34.22 -36.22 10.62
C GLN A 44 -34.74 -34.79 10.76
N THR A 45 -33.84 -33.82 10.76
CA THR A 45 -34.13 -32.50 10.17
C THR A 45 -33.00 -32.17 9.23
N ALA A 46 -33.28 -32.38 7.95
CA ALA A 46 -32.56 -31.79 6.85
C ALA A 46 -32.64 -30.25 6.98
N GLY A 47 -31.48 -29.61 7.01
CA GLY A 47 -31.32 -28.18 6.79
C GLY A 47 -30.25 -28.02 5.73
N GLU A 48 -30.70 -27.77 4.50
CA GLU A 48 -29.89 -27.55 3.31
C GLU A 48 -28.83 -26.47 3.56
N GLY A 49 -27.56 -26.88 3.59
CA GLY A 49 -26.44 -25.99 3.35
C GLY A 49 -26.46 -25.59 1.88
N ALA A 50 -27.20 -24.53 1.55
CA ALA A 50 -27.19 -23.90 0.25
C ALA A 50 -25.75 -23.56 -0.14
N GLY A 51 -25.21 -24.32 -1.09
CA GLY A 51 -23.95 -24.02 -1.73
C GLY A 51 -24.05 -22.62 -2.34
N VAL A 52 -23.32 -21.68 -1.77
CA VAL A 52 -23.04 -20.41 -2.45
C VAL A 52 -22.20 -20.78 -3.65
N LYS A 53 -22.86 -20.97 -4.79
CA LYS A 53 -22.22 -20.92 -6.08
C LYS A 53 -21.58 -19.53 -6.13
N GLU A 54 -20.25 -19.47 -6.12
CA GLU A 54 -19.55 -18.34 -6.68
C GLU A 54 -20.07 -18.17 -8.10
N GLU A 55 -21.00 -17.24 -8.26
CA GLU A 55 -21.42 -16.76 -9.57
C GLU A 55 -20.22 -16.02 -10.14
N LYS A 56 -19.33 -16.81 -10.74
CA LYS A 56 -18.19 -16.36 -11.51
C LYS A 56 -18.77 -15.50 -12.62
N ALA A 57 -18.73 -14.19 -12.40
CA ALA A 57 -19.13 -13.20 -13.39
C ALA A 57 -18.55 -13.61 -14.75
N ALA A 58 -19.43 -13.69 -15.75
CA ALA A 58 -19.07 -14.14 -17.09
C ALA A 58 -17.76 -13.47 -17.55
N PRO A 59 -16.83 -14.20 -18.17
CA PRO A 59 -15.60 -13.60 -18.67
C PRO A 59 -16.00 -12.51 -19.68
N GLN A 60 -15.78 -11.24 -19.31
CA GLN A 60 -15.99 -10.15 -20.24
C GLN A 60 -15.02 -10.33 -21.41
N PRO A 61 -15.48 -10.14 -22.66
CA PRO A 61 -14.63 -10.37 -23.82
C PRO A 61 -13.51 -9.33 -23.86
N GLY A 62 -12.26 -9.78 -23.68
CA GLY A 62 -11.02 -9.07 -24.07
C GLY A 62 -10.23 -8.35 -22.97
N GLY A 63 -9.05 -8.86 -22.61
CA GLY A 63 -7.96 -8.14 -21.91
C GLY A 63 -7.98 -8.14 -20.36
N ASP A 64 -6.82 -7.86 -19.75
CA ASP A 64 -6.70 -7.57 -18.31
C ASP A 64 -7.55 -6.32 -17.99
N PRO A 65 -8.33 -6.28 -16.87
CA PRO A 65 -9.06 -5.07 -16.46
C PRO A 65 -8.24 -3.78 -16.47
N VAL A 66 -6.95 -3.84 -16.13
CA VAL A 66 -6.04 -2.69 -16.13
C VAL A 66 -5.72 -2.22 -17.54
N ASP A 67 -5.57 -3.13 -18.51
CA ASP A 67 -5.26 -2.79 -19.90
C ASP A 67 -6.38 -1.92 -20.51
N ARG A 68 -7.64 -2.33 -20.32
CA ARG A 68 -8.80 -1.56 -20.80
C ARG A 68 -8.89 -0.17 -20.15
N LEU A 69 -8.49 -0.05 -18.89
CA LEU A 69 -8.49 1.24 -18.20
C LEU A 69 -7.41 2.17 -18.78
N PHE A 70 -6.22 1.65 -19.11
CA PHE A 70 -5.19 2.44 -19.79
C PHE A 70 -5.60 2.86 -21.21
N GLU A 71 -6.23 1.97 -21.97
CA GLU A 71 -6.77 2.31 -23.30
C GLU A 71 -7.82 3.43 -23.24
N ARG A 72 -8.67 3.41 -22.21
CA ARG A 72 -9.63 4.49 -21.96
C ARG A 72 -8.92 5.76 -21.53
N LEU A 73 -7.98 5.68 -20.60
CA LEU A 73 -7.23 6.83 -20.09
C LEU A 73 -6.54 7.62 -21.21
N GLY A 74 -5.96 6.91 -22.20
CA GLY A 74 -5.30 7.54 -23.35
C GLY A 74 -6.22 8.27 -24.34
N LYS A 75 -7.54 8.14 -24.20
CA LYS A 75 -8.54 8.81 -25.05
C LYS A 75 -9.25 9.97 -24.35
N ILE A 76 -9.12 10.05 -23.03
CA ILE A 76 -9.81 11.06 -22.22
C ILE A 76 -9.06 12.40 -22.34
N THR A 77 -9.83 13.47 -22.52
CA THR A 77 -9.34 14.85 -22.45
C THR A 77 -9.86 15.60 -21.22
N ASP A 78 -10.99 15.15 -20.67
CA ASP A 78 -11.57 15.72 -19.45
C ASP A 78 -10.79 15.29 -18.20
N GLU A 79 -10.45 16.25 -17.35
CA GLU A 79 -9.58 16.01 -16.20
C GLU A 79 -10.25 15.15 -15.13
N GLU A 80 -11.50 15.43 -14.78
CA GLU A 80 -12.24 14.69 -13.75
C GLU A 80 -12.48 13.23 -14.17
N GLU A 81 -12.88 13.02 -15.42
CA GLU A 81 -13.03 11.67 -15.96
C GLU A 81 -11.70 10.92 -15.98
N GLY A 82 -10.62 11.61 -16.35
CA GLY A 82 -9.26 11.07 -16.42
C GLY A 82 -8.75 10.59 -15.06
N GLU A 83 -8.86 11.46 -14.05
CA GLU A 83 -8.55 11.12 -12.66
C GLU A 83 -9.40 9.96 -12.16
N GLY A 84 -10.69 9.95 -12.49
CA GLY A 84 -11.59 8.85 -12.15
C GLY A 84 -11.15 7.51 -12.74
N VAL A 85 -10.59 7.48 -13.94
CA VAL A 85 -10.03 6.27 -14.55
C VAL A 85 -8.69 5.89 -13.93
N ALA A 86 -7.79 6.87 -13.70
CA ALA A 86 -6.51 6.64 -13.05
C ALA A 86 -6.69 6.02 -11.65
N ARG A 87 -7.61 6.57 -10.84
CA ARG A 87 -7.96 5.99 -9.53
C ARG A 87 -8.41 4.54 -9.63
N ARG A 88 -9.18 4.17 -10.65
CA ARG A 88 -9.60 2.77 -10.85
C ARG A 88 -8.42 1.86 -11.19
N ILE A 89 -7.41 2.34 -11.90
CA ILE A 89 -6.17 1.59 -12.15
C ILE A 89 -5.46 1.33 -10.83
N GLU A 90 -5.30 2.36 -10.00
CA GLU A 90 -4.66 2.27 -8.68
C GLU A 90 -5.42 1.31 -7.75
N GLU A 91 -6.75 1.35 -7.76
CA GLU A 91 -7.60 0.41 -7.03
C GLU A 91 -7.41 -1.04 -7.46
N GLN A 92 -7.05 -1.31 -8.72
CA GLN A 92 -6.69 -2.66 -9.16
C GLN A 92 -5.28 -3.02 -8.70
N TRP A 93 -4.32 -2.11 -8.81
CA TRP A 93 -2.96 -2.35 -8.29
C TRP A 93 -2.93 -2.55 -6.78
N LEU A 94 -3.90 -2.00 -6.04
CA LEU A 94 -4.06 -2.22 -4.60
C LEU A 94 -4.55 -3.64 -4.23
N ARG A 95 -4.97 -4.46 -5.20
CA ARG A 95 -5.43 -5.82 -4.95
C ARG A 95 -4.29 -6.78 -5.20
N SER A 96 -3.77 -7.39 -4.15
CA SER A 96 -2.80 -8.46 -4.33
C SER A 96 -3.47 -9.75 -4.79
N GLY A 97 -4.76 -9.96 -4.49
CA GLY A 97 -5.42 -11.26 -4.61
C GLY A 97 -5.08 -12.21 -3.44
N SER A 98 -4.55 -11.67 -2.34
CA SER A 98 -4.36 -12.36 -1.06
C SER A 98 -4.93 -11.49 0.06
N PRO A 99 -6.03 -11.91 0.72
CA PRO A 99 -6.61 -11.14 1.84
C PRO A 99 -5.59 -10.87 2.96
N THR A 100 -4.68 -11.81 3.21
CA THR A 100 -3.60 -11.65 4.20
C THR A 100 -2.62 -10.56 3.78
N ALA A 101 -2.14 -10.57 2.53
CA ALA A 101 -1.22 -9.54 2.06
C ALA A 101 -1.90 -8.16 2.01
N ASP A 102 -3.17 -8.09 1.60
CA ASP A 102 -3.95 -6.85 1.58
C ASP A 102 -4.15 -6.30 3.01
N LEU A 103 -4.41 -7.15 4.00
CA LEU A 103 -4.52 -6.74 5.40
C LEU A 103 -3.19 -6.20 5.94
N LEU A 104 -2.09 -6.91 5.67
CA LEU A 104 -0.75 -6.48 6.09
C LEU A 104 -0.37 -5.16 5.42
N MET A 105 -0.69 -4.97 4.15
CA MET A 105 -0.50 -3.72 3.43
C MET A 105 -1.22 -2.56 4.11
N ARG A 106 -2.52 -2.72 4.43
CA ARG A 106 -3.29 -1.70 5.13
C ARG A 106 -2.69 -1.34 6.49
N ARG A 107 -2.21 -2.33 7.24
CA ARG A 107 -1.51 -2.10 8.51
C ARG A 107 -0.18 -1.37 8.33
N ALA A 108 0.59 -1.69 7.30
CA ALA A 108 1.84 -1.01 6.99
C ALA A 108 1.62 0.46 6.63
N VAL A 109 0.58 0.75 5.84
CA VAL A 109 0.17 2.12 5.52
C VAL A 109 -0.22 2.87 6.80
N ALA A 110 -1.03 2.25 7.67
CA ALA A 110 -1.40 2.85 8.94
C ALA A 110 -0.18 3.12 9.85
N ALA A 111 0.77 2.17 9.94
CA ALA A 111 2.01 2.35 10.68
C ALA A 111 2.87 3.49 10.13
N THR A 112 2.96 3.60 8.79
CA THR A 112 3.66 4.70 8.11
C THR A 112 3.05 6.05 8.48
N LEU A 113 1.71 6.17 8.41
CA LEU A 113 0.98 7.40 8.78
C LEU A 113 1.08 7.71 10.28
N GLY A 114 1.17 6.69 11.12
CA GLY A 114 1.36 6.82 12.58
C GLY A 114 2.80 7.11 13.00
N GLY A 115 3.76 7.12 12.06
CA GLY A 115 5.19 7.35 12.35
C GLY A 115 5.92 6.14 12.92
N ASP A 116 5.29 4.96 13.01
CA ASP A 116 5.95 3.72 13.41
C ASP A 116 6.69 3.10 12.21
N GLN A 117 7.85 3.68 11.91
CA GLN A 117 8.66 3.34 10.75
C GLN A 117 9.19 1.90 10.81
N ALA A 118 9.55 1.42 12.00
CA ALA A 118 10.07 0.06 12.18
C ALA A 118 8.99 -0.99 11.87
N LEU A 119 7.79 -0.81 12.42
CA LEU A 119 6.66 -1.69 12.12
C LEU A 119 6.27 -1.62 10.64
N ALA A 120 6.27 -0.43 10.05
CA ALA A 120 5.93 -0.25 8.64
C ALA A 120 6.88 -1.04 7.71
N VAL A 121 8.20 -0.95 7.93
CA VAL A 121 9.20 -1.74 7.17
C VAL A 121 8.97 -3.23 7.34
N GLU A 122 8.82 -3.70 8.58
CA GLU A 122 8.62 -5.12 8.87
C GLU A 122 7.37 -5.68 8.19
N LEU A 123 6.26 -4.94 8.23
CA LEU A 123 5.01 -5.36 7.60
C LEU A 123 5.15 -5.39 6.07
N LEU A 124 5.84 -4.42 5.46
CA LEU A 124 6.08 -4.39 4.02
C LEU A 124 7.00 -5.52 3.56
N ASP A 125 8.02 -5.86 4.34
CA ASP A 125 8.87 -7.02 4.08
C ASP A 125 8.05 -8.31 4.05
N ARG A 126 7.15 -8.50 5.02
CA ARG A 126 6.23 -9.65 5.06
C ARG A 126 5.28 -9.67 3.86
N VAL A 127 4.75 -8.52 3.44
CA VAL A 127 3.91 -8.41 2.23
C VAL A 127 4.70 -8.88 0.99
N ILE A 128 5.93 -8.42 0.83
CA ILE A 128 6.78 -8.77 -0.31
C ILE A 128 7.15 -10.27 -0.30
N VAL A 129 7.41 -10.85 0.87
CA VAL A 129 7.64 -12.30 1.00
C VAL A 129 6.39 -13.08 0.57
N LEU A 130 5.20 -12.65 0.99
CA LEU A 130 3.94 -13.32 0.62
C LEU A 130 3.62 -13.16 -0.87
N ARG A 131 3.88 -11.97 -1.43
CA ARG A 131 3.51 -11.58 -2.79
C ARG A 131 4.66 -10.89 -3.53
N PRO A 132 5.72 -11.63 -3.90
CA PRO A 132 6.92 -11.02 -4.50
C PRO A 132 6.68 -10.42 -5.90
N GLY A 133 5.61 -10.84 -6.58
CA GLY A 133 5.18 -10.30 -7.88
C GLY A 133 4.21 -9.12 -7.80
N TRP A 134 3.88 -8.62 -6.60
CA TRP A 134 2.95 -7.50 -6.45
C TRP A 134 3.69 -6.16 -6.53
N ALA A 135 3.69 -5.54 -7.71
CA ALA A 135 4.42 -4.30 -7.99
C ALA A 135 4.16 -3.19 -6.96
N GLU A 136 2.90 -3.03 -6.56
CA GLU A 136 2.49 -1.99 -5.60
C GLU A 136 3.12 -2.18 -4.21
N ALA A 137 3.44 -3.41 -3.79
CA ALA A 137 4.13 -3.63 -2.52
C ALA A 137 5.56 -3.06 -2.52
N TRP A 138 6.26 -3.23 -3.63
CA TRP A 138 7.58 -2.63 -3.82
C TRP A 138 7.48 -1.09 -3.87
N ASN A 139 6.49 -0.54 -4.57
CA ASN A 139 6.23 0.90 -4.62
C ASN A 139 5.92 1.50 -3.22
N ARG A 140 5.13 0.80 -2.41
CA ARG A 140 4.81 1.21 -1.03
C ARG A 140 6.06 1.23 -0.14
N ARG A 141 6.91 0.21 -0.21
CA ARG A 141 8.16 0.17 0.56
C ARG A 141 9.16 1.20 0.09
N ALA A 142 9.24 1.46 -1.22
CA ALA A 142 10.03 2.56 -1.73
C ALA A 142 9.54 3.91 -1.20
N THR A 143 8.23 4.14 -1.14
CA THR A 143 7.65 5.38 -0.60
C THR A 143 8.06 5.58 0.86
N LEU A 144 8.04 4.51 1.66
CA LEU A 144 8.54 4.53 3.03
C LEU A 144 10.04 4.85 3.07
N PHE A 145 10.88 4.21 2.25
CA PHE A 145 12.31 4.53 2.20
C PHE A 145 12.59 5.97 1.79
N THR A 146 11.87 6.52 0.81
CA THR A 146 11.95 7.94 0.43
C THR A 146 11.58 8.87 1.59
N LEU A 147 10.58 8.51 2.41
CA LEU A 147 10.21 9.26 3.61
C LEU A 147 11.33 9.21 4.68
N LEU A 148 12.07 8.11 4.74
CA LEU A 148 13.23 7.92 5.61
C LEU A 148 14.51 8.58 5.08
N GLY A 149 14.47 9.19 3.88
CA GLY A 149 15.64 9.75 3.21
C GLY A 149 16.58 8.71 2.59
N ASP A 150 16.15 7.45 2.51
CA ASP A 150 16.92 6.37 1.90
C ASP A 150 16.55 6.20 0.42
N ASP A 151 16.95 7.18 -0.36
CA ASP A 151 16.69 7.25 -1.79
C ASP A 151 17.35 6.07 -2.56
N GLN A 152 18.43 5.47 -2.02
CA GLN A 152 19.09 4.31 -2.62
C GLN A 152 18.21 3.06 -2.55
N ARG A 153 17.72 2.69 -1.37
CA ARG A 153 16.80 1.54 -1.24
C ARG A 153 15.47 1.81 -1.94
N ALA A 154 14.97 3.04 -1.87
CA ALA A 154 13.78 3.43 -2.61
C ALA A 154 13.93 3.21 -4.12
N ALA A 155 15.05 3.64 -4.72
CA ALA A 155 15.29 3.46 -6.16
C ALA A 155 15.38 1.98 -6.57
N VAL A 156 15.96 1.12 -5.73
CA VAL A 156 16.00 -0.34 -5.97
C VAL A 156 14.57 -0.91 -6.00
N ASP A 157 13.75 -0.58 -5.02
CA ASP A 157 12.37 -1.07 -4.93
C ASP A 157 11.50 -0.53 -6.07
N LEU A 158 11.63 0.73 -6.46
CA LEU A 158 10.90 1.29 -7.59
C LEU A 158 11.28 0.63 -8.91
N LYS A 159 12.58 0.33 -9.12
CA LYS A 159 13.03 -0.43 -10.30
C LYS A 159 12.43 -1.85 -10.30
N ARG A 160 12.29 -2.47 -9.13
CA ARG A 160 11.61 -3.76 -9.01
C ARG A 160 10.12 -3.66 -9.32
N ALA A 161 9.43 -2.64 -8.81
CA ALA A 161 8.03 -2.37 -9.14
C ALA A 161 7.84 -2.20 -10.66
N LEU A 162 8.72 -1.43 -11.32
CA LEU A 162 8.68 -1.20 -12.76
C LEU A 162 9.11 -2.39 -13.63
N THR A 163 9.84 -3.34 -13.05
CA THR A 163 10.11 -4.63 -13.71
C THR A 163 8.84 -5.50 -13.73
N LEU A 164 8.02 -5.40 -12.68
CA LEU A 164 6.77 -6.18 -12.54
C LEU A 164 5.60 -5.52 -13.29
N GLU A 165 5.47 -4.20 -13.23
CA GLU A 165 4.48 -3.42 -13.97
C GLU A 165 5.16 -2.18 -14.59
N PRO A 166 5.60 -2.27 -15.86
CA PRO A 166 6.28 -1.18 -16.56
C PRO A 166 5.44 0.09 -16.76
N ARG A 167 4.12 0.02 -16.55
CA ARG A 167 3.19 1.15 -16.66
C ARG A 167 2.86 1.78 -15.31
N HIS A 168 3.55 1.41 -14.23
CA HIS A 168 3.34 1.97 -12.89
C HIS A 168 3.77 3.44 -12.82
N TYR A 169 2.89 4.35 -13.23
CA TYR A 169 3.21 5.78 -13.38
C TYR A 169 3.59 6.45 -12.05
N GLN A 170 3.01 6.03 -10.92
CA GLN A 170 3.43 6.51 -9.60
C GLN A 170 4.89 6.15 -9.27
N ALA A 171 5.34 4.95 -9.64
CA ALA A 171 6.72 4.52 -9.41
C ALA A 171 7.71 5.26 -10.34
N LEU A 172 7.30 5.55 -11.58
CA LEU A 172 8.07 6.42 -12.49
C LEU A 172 8.17 7.85 -11.95
N ALA A 173 7.07 8.41 -11.45
CA ALA A 173 7.05 9.74 -10.84
C ALA A 173 8.00 9.81 -9.62
N ALA A 174 7.94 8.79 -8.74
CA ALA A 174 8.80 8.67 -7.58
C ALA A 174 10.29 8.52 -7.95
N LEU A 175 10.62 7.73 -8.97
CA LEU A 175 12.00 7.65 -9.46
C LEU A 175 12.50 9.00 -9.97
N GLY A 176 11.67 9.74 -10.70
CA GLY A 176 12.07 11.07 -11.16
C GLY A 176 12.28 12.06 -10.02
N VAL A 177 11.53 11.94 -8.92
CA VAL A 177 11.79 12.72 -7.68
C VAL A 177 13.16 12.36 -7.10
N ILE A 178 13.48 11.08 -7.00
CA ILE A 178 14.79 10.63 -6.52
C ILE A 178 15.92 11.13 -7.42
N PHE A 179 15.78 11.04 -8.75
CA PHE A 179 16.78 11.57 -9.67
C PHE A 179 16.95 13.08 -9.51
N SER A 180 15.85 13.82 -9.40
CA SER A 180 15.89 15.28 -9.21
C SER A 180 16.56 15.68 -7.90
N ARG A 181 16.38 14.92 -6.81
CA ARG A 181 17.05 15.16 -5.52
C ARG A 181 18.56 14.89 -5.57
N ASN A 182 18.98 14.02 -6.48
CA ASN A 182 20.38 13.68 -6.72
C ASN A 182 20.99 14.49 -7.88
N ASP A 183 20.41 15.65 -8.20
CA ASP A 183 20.82 16.55 -9.28
C ASP A 183 20.90 15.92 -10.69
N ASP A 184 20.25 14.76 -10.89
CA ASP A 184 20.16 14.08 -12.17
C ASP A 184 18.89 14.52 -12.93
N SER A 185 18.90 15.79 -13.34
CA SER A 185 17.78 16.44 -14.04
C SER A 185 17.39 15.72 -15.34
N ARG A 186 18.35 15.12 -16.05
CA ARG A 186 18.09 14.40 -17.30
C ARG A 186 17.26 13.15 -17.05
N ASN A 187 17.66 12.31 -16.10
CA ASN A 187 16.89 11.10 -15.78
C ASN A 187 15.57 11.44 -15.06
N ALA A 188 15.53 12.52 -14.26
CA ALA A 188 14.29 13.02 -13.68
C ALA A 188 13.25 13.36 -14.75
N LEU A 189 13.63 14.20 -15.72
CA LEU A 189 12.76 14.60 -16.82
C LEU A 189 12.29 13.40 -17.65
N LYS A 190 13.19 12.46 -17.96
CA LYS A 190 12.85 11.23 -18.68
C LYS A 190 11.82 10.38 -17.94
N ALA A 191 11.98 10.18 -16.63
CA ALA A 191 11.07 9.39 -15.82
C ALA A 191 9.69 10.06 -15.70
N TRP A 192 9.66 11.37 -15.45
CA TRP A 192 8.42 12.14 -15.34
C TRP A 192 7.64 12.20 -16.66
N ARG A 193 8.32 12.38 -17.80
CA ARG A 193 7.68 12.30 -19.13
C ARG A 193 7.05 10.94 -19.38
N ARG A 194 7.74 9.86 -19.01
CA ARG A 194 7.17 8.51 -19.13
C ARG A 194 5.96 8.32 -18.23
N SER A 195 5.97 8.89 -17.03
CA SER A 195 4.80 8.88 -16.14
C SER A 195 3.62 9.65 -16.77
N LEU A 196 3.84 10.87 -17.27
CA LEU A 196 2.81 11.69 -17.92
C LEU A 196 2.27 11.08 -19.21
N ALA A 197 3.09 10.34 -19.96
CA ALA A 197 2.64 9.60 -21.14
C ALA A 197 1.67 8.45 -20.79
N LEU A 198 1.75 7.91 -19.57
CA LEU A 198 0.86 6.85 -19.07
C LEU A 198 -0.37 7.42 -18.35
N ASN A 199 -0.18 8.49 -17.59
CA ASN A 199 -1.24 9.22 -16.91
C ASN A 199 -1.01 10.73 -17.06
N PRO A 200 -1.69 11.39 -18.01
CA PRO A 200 -1.58 12.84 -18.22
C PRO A 200 -2.15 13.69 -17.08
N PHE A 201 -3.01 13.11 -16.23
CA PHE A 201 -3.75 13.80 -15.17
C PHE A 201 -2.93 13.84 -13.87
N GLN A 202 -1.72 14.41 -13.95
CA GLN A 202 -0.80 14.62 -12.83
C GLN A 202 -0.31 16.08 -12.85
N PRO A 203 -1.14 17.05 -12.44
CA PRO A 203 -0.87 18.48 -12.65
C PRO A 203 0.43 18.96 -11.98
N GLU A 204 0.76 18.48 -10.78
CA GLU A 204 2.01 18.84 -10.10
C GLU A 204 3.22 18.28 -10.85
N LEU A 205 3.10 17.08 -11.41
CA LEU A 205 4.16 16.45 -12.19
C LEU A 205 4.36 17.18 -13.52
N LYS A 206 3.27 17.58 -14.17
CA LYS A 206 3.30 18.41 -15.37
C LYS A 206 4.03 19.72 -15.11
N GLN A 207 3.71 20.43 -14.02
CA GLN A 207 4.42 21.66 -13.64
C GLN A 207 5.93 21.44 -13.41
N ARG A 208 6.33 20.31 -12.82
CA ARG A 208 7.75 19.96 -12.65
C ARG A 208 8.45 19.74 -13.99
N VAL A 209 7.78 19.04 -14.93
CA VAL A 209 8.28 18.83 -16.29
C VAL A 209 8.39 20.15 -17.05
N ASP A 210 7.35 20.99 -17.03
CA ASP A 210 7.33 22.28 -17.73
C ASP A 210 8.44 23.21 -17.22
N ARG A 211 8.75 23.15 -15.92
CA ARG A 211 9.85 23.91 -15.31
C ARG A 211 11.23 23.38 -15.73
N LEU A 212 11.40 22.06 -15.74
CA LEU A 212 12.71 21.44 -15.93
C LEU A 212 13.09 21.24 -17.41
N ALA A 213 12.11 21.10 -18.29
CA ALA A 213 12.34 20.80 -19.71
C ALA A 213 13.21 21.84 -20.43
N PRO A 214 12.98 23.16 -20.29
CA PRO A 214 13.81 24.15 -20.99
C PRO A 214 15.29 24.12 -20.58
N ASP A 215 15.58 23.74 -19.34
CA ASP A 215 16.94 23.68 -18.81
C ASP A 215 17.68 22.40 -19.28
N VAL A 216 16.94 21.31 -19.52
CA VAL A 216 17.52 20.00 -19.89
C VAL A 216 17.58 19.79 -21.40
N ASP A 217 16.52 20.15 -22.12
CA ASP A 217 16.44 19.97 -23.58
C ASP A 217 17.04 21.16 -24.34
N GLY A 218 17.24 22.27 -23.65
CA GLY A 218 17.52 23.56 -24.26
C GLY A 218 16.23 24.34 -24.48
N ARG A 219 16.34 25.67 -24.54
CA ARG A 219 15.23 26.51 -24.99
C ARG A 219 15.19 26.41 -26.50
N ASP A 220 14.11 25.88 -27.06
CA ASP A 220 13.80 26.12 -28.47
C ASP A 220 13.67 27.64 -28.63
N LEU A 221 14.67 28.26 -29.25
CA LEU A 221 14.75 29.70 -29.53
C LEU A 221 13.97 30.06 -30.80
#